data_AF-A0A7V5FPC8-F1
#
_entry.id   AF-A0A7V5FPC8-F1
#
_cell.length_a   1.000
_cell.length_b   1.000
_cell.length_c   1.000
_cell.angle_alpha   90.00
_cell.angle_beta   90.00
_cell.angle_gamma   90.00
#
_symmetry.space_group_name_H-M   'P 1'
#
loop_
_entity.id
_entity.type
_entity.pdbx_description
1 polymer ?
#
loop_
_entity_poly.entity_id
_entity_poly.type
_entity_poly.pdbx_seq_one_letter_code
_entity_poly.pdbx_strand_id
1 'polypeptide(L)'
;MKNKNLLSFIQKAGILVLGLVCCLLFLEAALRTTSFFRTSLHRYRNSRQLQESGKYRIVCLGDSMTEWGYPAALEAALNRRSGKARFSVMNKGLSMTGSAYVLSILDNCIESYHPQMVIIMTGDKDTDTLVNQGSPVPRETFVQKLKVYRFYTFLNREISYKLASLRVPVKPAEGMAPPSYEQFLRSGQTSVAQMKYDAAETAFKKALETDPRRSEAYWEIFSLYLHRQHDKEKTIRWLKSNIRANPEDAQFYHMFAQLYDGLGEREKAIECYRRSVELNPENFDGWLSLLYRCKADKRYDEIMRSFEKTADR
;
A
#
# COMPACT_ATOMS: atom_id res chain seq x y z
N MET A 1 -10.26 39.65 -48.85
CA MET A 1 -10.62 39.82 -47.41
C MET A 1 -10.37 38.59 -46.52
N LYS A 2 -10.31 37.33 -47.02
CA LYS A 2 -10.11 36.13 -46.18
C LYS A 2 -8.76 36.03 -45.43
N ASN A 3 -7.64 36.51 -46.01
CA ASN A 3 -6.31 36.34 -45.41
C ASN A 3 -6.02 37.17 -44.16
N LYS A 4 -6.63 38.36 -44.00
CA LYS A 4 -6.42 39.19 -42.79
C LYS A 4 -7.04 38.56 -41.53
N ASN A 5 -8.17 37.87 -41.68
CA ASN A 5 -8.84 37.20 -40.55
C ASN A 5 -8.06 35.97 -40.07
N LEU A 6 -7.44 35.22 -40.98
CA LEU A 6 -6.63 34.06 -40.64
C LEU A 6 -5.35 34.46 -39.89
N LEU A 7 -4.66 35.50 -40.38
CA LEU A 7 -3.44 36.02 -39.73
C LEU A 7 -3.74 36.57 -38.32
N SER A 8 -4.85 37.29 -38.16
CA SER A 8 -5.33 37.77 -36.86
C SER A 8 -5.67 36.63 -35.91
N PHE A 9 -6.28 35.56 -36.41
CA PHE A 9 -6.60 34.37 -35.62
C PHE A 9 -5.33 33.65 -35.13
N ILE A 10 -4.34 33.46 -36.01
CA ILE A 10 -3.05 32.84 -35.67
C ILE A 10 -2.30 33.68 -34.62
N GLN A 11 -2.31 35.01 -34.73
CA GLN A 11 -1.69 35.90 -33.75
C GLN A 11 -2.37 35.80 -32.37
N LYS A 12 -3.71 35.80 -32.33
CA LYS A 12 -4.47 35.63 -31.08
C LYS A 12 -4.22 34.26 -30.44
N ALA A 13 -4.19 33.20 -31.24
CA ALA A 13 -3.85 31.85 -30.78
C ALA A 13 -2.41 31.79 -30.25
N GLY A 14 -1.46 32.42 -30.93
CA GLY A 14 -0.05 32.48 -30.52
C GLY A 14 0.14 33.17 -29.16
N ILE A 15 -0.55 34.30 -28.92
CA ILE A 15 -0.52 35.00 -27.63
C ILE A 15 -1.11 34.13 -26.51
N LEU A 16 -2.19 33.42 -26.79
CA LEU A 16 -2.81 32.48 -25.84
C LEU A 16 -1.88 31.33 -25.46
N VAL A 17 -1.24 30.72 -26.46
CA VAL A 17 -0.26 29.63 -26.24
C VAL A 17 0.95 30.15 -25.45
N LEU A 18 1.48 31.32 -25.81
CA LEU A 18 2.59 31.94 -25.10
C LEU A 18 2.23 32.24 -23.63
N GLY A 19 1.04 32.80 -23.39
CA GLY A 19 0.54 33.06 -22.04
C GLY A 19 0.42 31.78 -21.20
N LEU A 20 -0.09 30.70 -21.79
CA LEU A 20 -0.20 29.40 -21.12
C LEU A 20 1.18 28.82 -20.78
N VAL A 21 2.15 28.88 -21.71
CA VAL A 21 3.53 28.44 -21.46
C VAL A 21 4.17 29.26 -20.33
N CYS A 22 4.06 30.59 -20.35
CA CYS A 22 4.56 31.45 -19.29
C CYS A 22 3.94 31.09 -17.92
N CYS A 23 2.62 30.85 -17.86
CA CYS A 23 1.94 30.44 -16.64
C CYS A 23 2.47 29.11 -16.08
N LEU A 24 2.68 28.11 -16.94
CA LEU A 24 3.25 26.82 -16.53
C LEU A 24 4.70 26.98 -16.02
N LEU A 25 5.50 27.86 -16.63
CA LEU A 25 6.86 28.16 -16.16
C LEU A 25 6.86 28.83 -14.78
N PHE A 26 5.97 29.80 -14.55
CA PHE A 26 5.83 30.44 -13.23
C PHE A 26 5.38 29.43 -12.17
N LEU A 27 4.43 28.55 -12.49
CA LEU A 27 3.98 27.50 -11.59
C LEU A 27 5.11 26.51 -11.24
N GLU A 28 5.90 26.11 -12.24
CA GLU A 28 7.08 25.25 -12.04
C GLU A 28 8.10 25.92 -11.11
N ALA A 29 8.40 27.20 -11.34
CA ALA A 29 9.30 27.97 -10.50
C ALA A 29 8.80 28.04 -9.04
N ALA A 30 7.52 28.35 -8.83
CA ALA A 30 6.90 28.39 -7.50
C ALA A 30 6.93 27.03 -6.77
N LEU A 31 6.65 25.93 -7.48
CA LEU A 31 6.75 24.58 -6.93
C LEU A 31 8.20 24.17 -6.62
N ARG A 32 9.16 24.67 -7.39
CA ARG A 32 10.59 24.45 -7.13
C ARG A 32 11.08 25.22 -5.92
N THR A 33 10.76 26.51 -5.81
CA THR A 33 11.18 27.35 -4.67
C THR A 33 10.60 26.82 -3.36
N THR A 34 9.29 26.55 -3.31
CA THR A 34 8.62 26.00 -2.11
C THR A 34 9.27 24.71 -1.64
N SER A 35 9.54 23.79 -2.57
CA SER A 35 10.22 22.54 -2.25
C SER A 35 11.68 22.73 -1.89
N PHE A 36 12.38 23.71 -2.45
CA PHE A 36 13.76 24.01 -2.09
C PHE A 36 13.83 24.48 -0.63
N PHE A 37 12.97 25.42 -0.23
CA PHE A 37 12.86 25.86 1.15
C PHE A 37 12.53 24.70 2.09
N ARG A 38 11.57 23.84 1.71
CA ARG A 38 11.23 22.62 2.47
C ARG A 38 12.40 21.66 2.63
N THR A 39 13.06 21.30 1.52
CA THR A 39 14.20 20.38 1.54
C THR A 39 15.36 20.96 2.34
N SER A 40 15.58 22.27 2.27
CA SER A 40 16.59 22.96 3.07
C SER A 40 16.27 22.92 4.56
N LEU A 41 15.01 23.09 4.96
CA LEU A 41 14.58 22.96 6.35
C LEU A 41 14.79 21.54 6.89
N HIS A 42 14.42 20.50 6.12
CA HIS A 42 14.66 19.11 6.51
C HIS A 42 16.15 18.79 6.61
N ARG A 43 16.98 19.28 5.67
CA ARG A 43 18.43 19.09 5.73
C ARG A 43 19.01 19.71 7.00
N TYR A 44 18.62 20.93 7.33
CA TYR A 44 19.06 21.58 8.56
C TYR A 44 18.68 20.80 9.82
N ARG A 45 17.42 20.34 9.91
CA ARG A 45 16.95 19.52 11.05
C ARG A 45 17.70 18.19 11.15
N ASN A 46 17.85 17.46 10.04
CA ASN A 46 18.56 16.18 10.01
C ASN A 46 20.06 16.36 10.35
N SER A 47 20.70 17.44 9.87
CA SER A 47 22.09 17.77 10.21
C SER A 47 22.28 18.08 11.69
N ARG A 48 21.31 18.75 12.33
CA ARG A 48 21.35 18.98 13.78
C ARG A 48 21.20 17.67 14.57
N GLN A 49 20.30 16.80 14.15
CA GLN A 49 20.10 15.47 14.73
C GLN A 49 21.33 14.56 14.63
N LEU A 50 22.12 14.69 13.55
CA LEU A 50 23.40 13.98 13.37
C LEU A 50 24.45 14.35 14.43
N GLN A 51 24.42 15.58 14.94
CA GLN A 51 25.36 16.08 15.95
C GLN A 51 25.02 15.62 17.37
N GLU A 52 23.84 15.03 17.59
CA GLU A 52 23.42 14.53 18.90
C GLU A 52 24.02 13.14 19.15
N SER A 53 24.93 13.03 20.13
CA SER A 53 25.51 11.76 20.55
C SER A 53 24.56 10.98 21.47
N GLY A 54 24.63 9.64 21.43
CA GLY A 54 23.87 8.77 22.34
C GLY A 54 22.39 8.55 21.99
N LYS A 55 21.93 8.96 20.81
CA LYS A 55 20.58 8.67 20.31
C LYS A 55 20.58 7.58 19.24
N TYR A 56 19.58 6.69 19.29
CA TYR A 56 19.26 5.75 18.22
C TYR A 56 18.69 6.50 17.01
N ARG A 57 19.35 6.34 15.87
CA ARG A 57 19.04 6.99 14.61
C ARG A 57 18.12 6.10 13.78
N ILE A 58 16.98 6.66 13.43
CA ILE A 58 16.00 6.05 12.55
C ILE A 58 15.89 6.93 11.31
N VAL A 59 16.00 6.35 10.11
CA VAL A 59 15.78 7.08 8.84
C VAL A 59 14.49 6.60 8.20
N CYS A 60 13.57 7.52 7.94
CA CYS A 60 12.34 7.25 7.20
C CYS A 60 12.52 7.61 5.72
N LEU A 61 12.23 6.67 4.82
CA LEU A 61 12.29 6.82 3.35
C LEU A 61 10.89 6.62 2.74
N GLY A 62 10.66 7.14 1.54
CA GLY A 62 9.45 6.88 0.76
C GLY A 62 8.34 7.92 0.86
N ASP A 63 7.11 7.52 0.52
CA ASP A 63 5.96 8.41 0.34
C ASP A 63 5.39 8.86 1.70
N SER A 64 5.83 10.04 2.13
CA SER A 64 5.40 10.65 3.39
C SER A 64 4.10 11.46 3.22
N MET A 65 3.05 10.84 2.64
CA MET A 65 1.71 11.45 2.52
C MET A 65 0.95 11.42 3.85
N THR A 66 1.41 10.67 4.85
CA THR A 66 0.90 10.71 6.22
C THR A 66 1.34 12.00 6.92
N GLU A 67 0.53 13.04 6.68
CA GLU A 67 0.36 14.25 7.51
C GLU A 67 1.61 15.05 7.90
N TRP A 68 2.63 15.17 7.06
CA TRP A 68 3.76 16.12 7.29
C TRP A 68 4.52 15.95 8.62
N GLY A 69 4.15 14.92 9.40
CA GLY A 69 4.33 14.88 10.83
C GLY A 69 4.62 13.48 11.33
N TYR A 70 4.45 12.43 10.50
CA TYR A 70 4.72 11.05 10.91
C TYR A 70 6.13 10.86 11.51
N PRO A 71 7.25 11.28 10.87
CA PRO A 71 8.57 11.11 11.49
C PRO A 71 8.74 11.87 12.81
N ALA A 72 8.17 13.07 12.91
CA ALA A 72 8.24 13.87 14.14
C ALA A 72 7.35 13.30 15.27
N ALA A 73 6.16 12.83 14.92
CA ALA A 73 5.23 12.16 15.83
C ALA A 73 5.80 10.82 16.30
N LEU A 74 6.45 10.07 15.41
CA LEU A 74 7.15 8.83 15.72
C LEU A 74 8.30 9.09 16.70
N GLU A 75 9.14 10.10 16.44
CA GLU A 75 10.21 10.49 17.36
C GLU A 75 9.66 10.83 18.75
N ALA A 76 8.59 11.64 18.80
CA ALA A 76 7.95 12.02 20.05
C ALA A 76 7.36 10.81 20.78
N ALA A 77 6.72 9.89 20.06
CA ALA A 77 6.13 8.68 20.63
C ALA A 77 7.19 7.72 21.20
N LEU A 78 8.27 7.48 20.45
CA LEU A 78 9.38 6.64 20.87
C LEU A 78 10.08 7.21 22.11
N ASN A 79 10.38 8.51 22.09
CA ASN A 79 11.03 9.17 23.23
C ASN A 79 10.14 9.31 24.46
N ARG A 80 8.81 9.35 24.29
CA ARG A 80 7.85 9.36 25.40
C ARG A 80 7.72 8.00 26.07
N ARG A 81 7.73 6.92 25.27
CA ARG A 81 7.58 5.54 25.77
C ARG A 81 8.89 4.95 26.30
N SER A 82 10.01 5.46 25.82
CA SER A 82 11.32 4.98 26.24
C SER A 82 11.80 5.64 27.53
N GLY A 83 12.04 4.83 28.55
CA GLY A 83 12.58 5.29 29.83
C GLY A 83 14.10 5.45 29.88
N LYS A 84 14.85 4.90 28.91
CA LYS A 84 16.33 4.90 28.89
C LYS A 84 16.93 5.27 27.54
N ALA A 85 16.38 4.74 26.45
CA ALA A 85 16.85 5.04 25.10
C ALA A 85 16.30 6.37 24.59
N ARG A 86 17.10 7.12 23.83
CA ARG A 86 16.66 8.30 23.11
C ARG A 86 16.72 8.04 21.61
N PHE A 87 15.75 8.54 20.88
CA PHE A 87 15.59 8.32 19.45
C PHE A 87 15.66 9.63 18.70
N SER A 88 16.26 9.60 17.52
CA SER A 88 16.26 10.67 16.53
C SER A 88 15.72 10.10 15.22
N VAL A 89 14.59 10.60 14.76
CA VAL A 89 13.94 10.15 13.53
C VAL A 89 14.16 11.20 12.45
N MET A 90 14.89 10.81 11.42
CA MET A 90 15.24 11.64 10.28
C MET A 90 14.29 11.39 9.12
N ASN A 91 13.76 12.47 8.56
CA ASN A 91 12.87 12.39 7.40
C ASN A 91 13.66 12.57 6.10
N LYS A 92 13.65 11.52 5.27
CA LYS A 92 14.16 11.51 3.89
C LYS A 92 13.09 11.13 2.88
N GLY A 93 11.83 11.08 3.30
CA GLY A 93 10.70 10.84 2.43
C GLY A 93 10.52 11.96 1.42
N LEU A 94 10.20 11.59 0.19
CA LEU A 94 9.69 12.49 -0.83
C LEU A 94 8.26 12.06 -1.14
N SER A 95 7.34 13.02 -1.14
CA SER A 95 5.99 12.75 -1.61
C SER A 95 6.03 12.19 -3.03
N MET A 96 5.10 11.29 -3.33
CA MET A 96 4.84 10.81 -4.68
C MET A 96 5.95 9.94 -5.31
N THR A 97 6.82 9.31 -4.52
CA THR A 97 7.88 8.41 -5.00
C THR A 97 7.52 6.94 -4.84
N GLY A 98 7.90 6.10 -5.81
CA GLY A 98 7.78 4.64 -5.74
C GLY A 98 9.04 3.95 -5.24
N SER A 99 8.98 2.63 -5.12
CA SER A 99 10.04 1.78 -4.57
C SER A 99 11.39 1.90 -5.29
N ALA A 100 11.38 2.07 -6.63
CA ALA A 100 12.61 2.28 -7.41
C ALA A 100 13.43 3.51 -6.93
N TYR A 101 12.74 4.60 -6.59
CA TYR A 101 13.41 5.80 -6.10
C TYR A 101 13.96 5.59 -4.68
N VAL A 102 13.20 4.92 -3.81
CA VAL A 102 13.64 4.58 -2.44
C VAL A 102 14.94 3.77 -2.49
N LEU A 103 14.98 2.74 -3.34
CA LEU A 103 16.17 1.92 -3.52
C LEU A 103 17.37 2.74 -4.04
N SER A 104 17.13 3.70 -4.94
CA SER A 104 18.21 4.52 -5.51
C SER A 104 18.92 5.44 -4.52
N ILE A 105 18.28 5.77 -3.39
CA ILE A 105 18.84 6.65 -2.36
C ILE A 105 19.23 5.91 -1.08
N LEU A 106 18.91 4.62 -0.98
CA LEU A 106 19.03 3.83 0.25
C LEU A 106 20.49 3.76 0.72
N ASP A 107 21.40 3.33 -0.15
CA ASP A 107 22.82 3.15 0.19
C ASP A 107 23.45 4.46 0.69
N ASN A 108 23.24 5.55 -0.04
CA ASN A 108 23.71 6.87 0.36
C ASN A 108 23.11 7.32 1.71
N CYS A 109 21.86 6.96 2.00
CA CYS A 109 21.28 7.25 3.31
C CYS A 109 21.90 6.40 4.44
N ILE A 110 22.21 5.13 4.19
CA ILE A 110 22.88 4.27 5.17
C ILE A 110 24.28 4.81 5.47
N GLU A 111 25.03 5.16 4.43
CA GLU A 111 26.38 5.72 4.55
C GLU A 111 26.38 7.09 5.23
N SER A 112 25.45 7.99 4.86
CA SER A 112 25.44 9.35 5.38
C SER A 112 24.95 9.47 6.82
N TYR A 113 24.04 8.59 7.25
CA TYR A 113 23.33 8.75 8.53
C TYR A 113 23.71 7.70 9.57
N HIS A 114 24.35 6.60 9.16
CA HIS A 114 24.63 5.43 10.00
C HIS A 114 23.44 5.07 10.91
N PRO A 115 22.25 4.84 10.33
CA PRO A 115 21.06 4.53 11.10
C PRO A 115 21.16 3.15 11.76
N GLN A 116 20.53 3.00 12.92
CA GLN A 116 20.29 1.68 13.51
C GLN A 116 19.03 1.02 12.92
N MET A 117 18.15 1.82 12.31
CA MET A 117 16.93 1.34 11.68
C MET A 117 16.54 2.22 10.49
N VAL A 118 16.12 1.59 9.40
CA VAL A 118 15.51 2.26 8.25
C VAL A 118 14.04 1.86 8.19
N ILE A 119 13.15 2.84 8.07
CA ILE A 119 11.71 2.64 7.89
C ILE A 119 11.35 3.06 6.48
N ILE A 120 10.83 2.15 5.68
CA ILE A 120 10.34 2.43 4.34
C ILE A 120 8.83 2.66 4.41
N MET A 121 8.40 3.83 3.95
CA MET A 121 7.02 4.24 3.81
C MET A 121 6.64 4.07 2.34
N THR A 122 6.08 2.92 1.96
CA THR A 122 5.58 2.71 0.60
C THR A 122 4.13 3.19 0.50
N GLY A 123 3.79 3.81 -0.64
CA GLY A 123 2.42 4.19 -0.99
C GLY A 123 1.95 3.41 -2.22
N ASP A 124 0.68 3.60 -2.59
CA ASP A 124 -0.02 3.00 -3.73
C ASP A 124 0.47 3.51 -5.12
N LYS A 125 1.80 3.54 -5.30
CA LYS A 125 2.47 4.04 -6.50
C LYS A 125 3.31 3.00 -7.21
N ASP A 126 3.52 1.85 -6.60
CA ASP A 126 4.17 0.73 -7.25
C ASP A 126 3.14 0.04 -8.14
N THR A 127 3.15 0.38 -9.43
CA THR A 127 2.34 -0.29 -10.44
C THR A 127 3.00 -1.63 -10.76
N ASP A 128 2.60 -2.72 -10.08
CA ASP A 128 2.85 -4.17 -10.33
C ASP A 128 4.24 -4.65 -10.79
N THR A 129 5.22 -3.77 -10.89
CA THR A 129 6.56 -4.06 -11.35
C THR A 129 7.39 -4.27 -10.10
N LEU A 130 7.55 -5.54 -9.74
CA LEU A 130 8.61 -6.00 -8.84
C LEU A 130 9.94 -5.44 -9.37
N VAL A 131 10.43 -4.38 -8.74
CA VAL A 131 11.73 -3.80 -9.08
C VAL A 131 12.78 -4.75 -8.53
N ASN A 132 13.24 -5.69 -9.37
CA ASN A 132 14.37 -6.56 -9.03
C ASN A 132 15.61 -5.71 -8.78
N GLN A 133 16.42 -6.09 -7.78
CA GLN A 133 17.74 -5.47 -7.55
C GLN A 133 18.53 -5.44 -8.87
N GLY A 134 19.00 -4.25 -9.27
CA GLY A 134 19.72 -4.05 -10.53
C GLY A 134 18.86 -3.70 -11.75
N SER A 135 17.53 -3.67 -11.62
CA SER A 135 16.66 -3.19 -12.72
C SER A 135 16.98 -1.73 -13.04
N PRO A 136 17.18 -1.37 -14.31
CA PRO A 136 17.49 0.01 -14.68
C PRO A 136 16.34 0.91 -14.25
N VAL A 137 16.64 1.89 -13.38
CA VAL A 137 15.68 2.92 -12.98
C VAL A 137 15.14 3.56 -14.27
N PRO A 138 13.82 3.56 -14.50
CA PRO A 138 13.25 4.19 -15.67
C PRO A 138 13.76 5.63 -15.76
N ARG A 139 14.50 5.95 -16.83
CA ARG A 139 15.00 7.32 -17.01
C ARG A 139 13.80 8.22 -17.23
N GLU A 140 13.49 9.04 -16.23
CA GLU A 140 12.43 10.04 -16.35
C GLU A 140 12.72 10.95 -17.54
N THR A 141 11.73 11.09 -18.41
CA THR A 141 11.76 12.07 -19.49
C THR A 141 11.82 13.49 -18.91
N PHE A 142 12.30 14.45 -19.70
CA PHE A 142 12.34 15.86 -19.28
C PHE A 142 10.98 16.36 -18.77
N VAL A 143 9.89 15.93 -19.40
CA VAL A 143 8.51 16.29 -19.01
C VAL A 143 8.14 15.68 -17.65
N GLN A 144 8.50 14.42 -17.39
CA GLN A 144 8.23 13.75 -16.11
C GLN A 144 9.00 14.35 -14.91
N LYS A 145 10.12 15.04 -15.19
CA LYS A 145 10.89 15.79 -14.19
C LYS A 145 10.24 17.11 -13.79
N LEU A 146 9.30 17.64 -14.59
CA LEU A 146 8.59 18.87 -14.26
C LEU A 146 7.63 18.62 -13.09
N LYS A 147 7.70 19.46 -12.06
CA LYS A 147 6.78 19.40 -10.92
C LYS A 147 5.35 19.72 -11.33
N VAL A 148 5.17 20.61 -12.30
CA VAL A 148 3.86 20.91 -12.87
C VAL A 148 3.24 19.67 -13.51
N TYR A 149 4.03 18.85 -14.22
CA TYR A 149 3.55 17.59 -14.77
C TYR A 149 3.13 16.62 -13.66
N ARG A 150 3.95 16.48 -12.60
CA ARG A 150 3.60 15.64 -11.44
C ARG A 150 2.36 16.14 -10.69
N PHE A 151 2.22 17.45 -10.56
CA PHE A 151 1.05 18.07 -9.95
C PHE A 151 -0.20 17.88 -10.80
N TYR A 152 -0.07 18.00 -12.12
CA TYR A 152 -1.15 17.72 -13.07
C TYR A 152 -1.58 16.25 -13.03
N THR A 153 -0.64 15.29 -13.03
CA THR A 153 -1.01 13.87 -12.92
C THR A 153 -1.67 13.56 -11.58
N PHE A 154 -1.24 14.20 -10.50
CA PHE A 154 -1.92 14.15 -9.21
C PHE A 154 -3.33 14.73 -9.26
N LEU A 155 -3.51 15.96 -9.78
CA LEU A 155 -4.82 16.58 -9.90
C LEU A 155 -5.75 15.76 -10.78
N ASN A 156 -5.27 15.29 -11.91
CA ASN A 156 -6.07 14.44 -12.80
C ASN A 156 -6.47 13.16 -12.09
N ARG A 157 -5.59 12.56 -11.29
CA ARG A 157 -5.93 11.39 -10.47
C ARG A 157 -7.03 11.74 -9.47
N GLU A 158 -6.87 12.78 -8.67
CA GLU A 158 -7.86 13.22 -7.67
C GLU A 158 -9.20 13.65 -8.27
N ILE A 159 -9.17 14.41 -9.36
CA ILE A 159 -10.35 14.81 -10.11
C ILE A 159 -11.01 13.58 -10.73
N SER A 160 -10.24 12.67 -11.31
CA SER A 160 -10.79 11.41 -11.86
C SER A 160 -11.43 10.57 -10.77
N TYR A 161 -10.83 10.48 -9.57
CA TYR A 161 -11.43 9.80 -8.42
C TYR A 161 -12.71 10.49 -7.94
N LYS A 162 -12.71 11.82 -7.81
CA LYS A 162 -13.90 12.58 -7.42
C LYS A 162 -15.02 12.50 -8.47
N LEU A 163 -14.69 12.62 -9.74
CA LEU A 163 -15.65 12.46 -10.85
C LEU A 163 -16.17 11.01 -10.94
N ALA A 164 -15.32 10.02 -10.72
CA ALA A 164 -15.73 8.63 -10.61
C ALA A 164 -16.63 8.40 -9.38
N SER A 165 -16.40 9.10 -8.27
CA SER A 165 -17.24 9.04 -7.08
C SER A 165 -18.60 9.74 -7.23
N LEU A 166 -18.70 10.71 -8.17
CA LEU A 166 -19.92 11.43 -8.53
C LEU A 166 -20.72 10.73 -9.64
N ARG A 167 -20.14 9.77 -10.35
CA ARG A 167 -20.89 8.93 -11.28
C ARG A 167 -21.87 8.07 -10.47
N VAL A 168 -23.15 8.37 -10.63
CA VAL A 168 -24.25 7.45 -10.33
C VAL A 168 -23.91 6.11 -10.98
N PRO A 169 -24.07 4.96 -10.28
CA PRO A 169 -23.78 3.66 -10.86
C PRO A 169 -24.58 3.52 -12.15
N VAL A 170 -23.87 3.55 -13.28
CA VAL A 170 -24.46 3.34 -14.60
C VAL A 170 -24.86 1.88 -14.61
N LYS A 171 -26.17 1.60 -14.68
CA LYS A 171 -26.65 0.26 -15.03
C LYS A 171 -25.92 -0.16 -16.31
N PRO A 172 -25.27 -1.33 -16.35
CA PRO A 172 -24.55 -1.76 -17.54
C PRO A 172 -25.49 -1.67 -18.74
N ALA A 173 -25.02 -1.10 -19.84
CA ALA A 173 -25.75 -1.12 -21.10
C ALA A 173 -26.01 -2.58 -21.47
N GLU A 174 -27.28 -2.92 -21.72
CA GLU A 174 -27.69 -4.26 -22.16
C GLU A 174 -26.88 -4.62 -23.41
N GLY A 175 -26.05 -5.68 -23.32
CA GLY A 175 -25.22 -6.18 -24.41
C GLY A 175 -23.71 -6.19 -24.18
N MET A 176 -23.18 -5.61 -23.08
CA MET A 176 -21.79 -5.86 -22.69
C MET A 176 -21.65 -7.23 -22.01
N ALA A 177 -20.53 -7.92 -22.29
CA ALA A 177 -20.18 -9.15 -21.60
C ALA A 177 -20.20 -8.91 -20.07
N PRO A 178 -20.73 -9.87 -19.28
CA PRO A 178 -20.77 -9.74 -17.83
C PRO A 178 -19.36 -9.42 -17.29
N PRO A 179 -19.25 -8.53 -16.28
CA PRO A 179 -17.94 -8.10 -15.80
C PRO A 179 -17.09 -9.29 -15.36
N SER A 180 -15.80 -9.25 -15.69
CA SER A 180 -14.88 -10.35 -15.32
C SER A 180 -14.55 -10.33 -13.82
N TYR A 181 -14.02 -11.44 -13.31
CA TYR A 181 -13.50 -11.53 -11.93
C TYR A 181 -12.64 -10.31 -11.56
N GLU A 182 -11.70 -9.95 -12.43
CA GLU A 182 -10.76 -8.83 -12.24
C GLU A 182 -11.45 -7.46 -12.15
N GLN A 183 -12.56 -7.29 -12.88
CA GLN A 183 -13.32 -6.05 -12.86
C GLN A 183 -14.13 -5.92 -11.57
N PHE A 184 -14.70 -7.02 -11.09
CA PHE A 184 -15.40 -7.05 -9.80
C PHE A 184 -14.43 -6.89 -8.62
N LEU A 185 -13.26 -7.53 -8.68
CA LEU A 185 -12.20 -7.38 -7.69
C LEU A 185 -11.73 -5.92 -7.59
N ARG A 186 -11.37 -5.28 -8.71
CA ARG A 186 -11.00 -3.86 -8.74
C ARG A 186 -12.10 -2.93 -8.26
N SER A 187 -13.35 -3.25 -8.59
CA SER A 187 -14.51 -2.49 -8.11
C SER A 187 -14.64 -2.57 -6.58
N GLY A 188 -14.38 -3.74 -6.01
CA GLY A 188 -14.32 -3.94 -4.56
C GLY A 188 -13.20 -3.14 -3.91
N GLN A 189 -11.97 -3.26 -4.40
CA GLN A 189 -10.80 -2.52 -3.90
C GLN A 189 -11.01 -0.99 -3.99
N THR A 190 -11.58 -0.52 -5.10
CA THR A 190 -11.95 0.89 -5.27
C THR A 190 -12.98 1.34 -4.23
N SER A 191 -13.96 0.48 -3.92
CA SER A 191 -14.97 0.76 -2.90
C SER A 191 -14.38 0.77 -1.49
N VAL A 192 -13.39 -0.08 -1.19
CA VAL A 192 -12.61 -0.04 0.06
C VAL A 192 -11.88 1.29 0.18
N ALA A 193 -11.19 1.73 -0.87
CA ALA A 193 -10.49 3.03 -0.89
C ALA A 193 -11.45 4.21 -0.68
N GLN A 194 -12.73 4.07 -1.07
CA GLN A 194 -13.78 5.05 -0.83
C GLN A 194 -14.47 4.91 0.54
N MET A 195 -14.01 3.99 1.41
CA MET A 195 -14.65 3.63 2.69
C MET A 195 -16.11 3.16 2.54
N LYS A 196 -16.51 2.71 1.33
CA LYS A 196 -17.84 2.18 1.02
C LYS A 196 -17.83 0.67 1.20
N TYR A 197 -17.76 0.23 2.45
CA TYR A 197 -17.49 -1.16 2.76
C TYR A 197 -18.60 -2.14 2.32
N ASP A 198 -19.87 -1.73 2.34
CA ASP A 198 -20.97 -2.61 1.87
C ASP A 198 -20.94 -2.80 0.34
N ALA A 199 -20.54 -1.75 -0.40
CA ALA A 199 -20.34 -1.83 -1.84
C ALA A 199 -19.11 -2.68 -2.19
N ALA A 200 -18.04 -2.58 -1.39
CA ALA A 200 -16.86 -3.42 -1.51
C ALA A 200 -17.19 -4.90 -1.32
N GLU A 201 -17.90 -5.24 -0.23
CA GLU A 201 -18.35 -6.60 0.05
C GLU A 201 -19.18 -7.17 -1.11
N THR A 202 -20.09 -6.36 -1.66
CA THR A 202 -20.93 -6.76 -2.80
C THR A 202 -20.11 -7.04 -4.06
N ALA A 203 -19.13 -6.18 -4.36
CA ALA A 203 -18.28 -6.33 -5.53
C ALA A 203 -17.37 -7.56 -5.43
N PHE A 204 -16.74 -7.79 -4.27
CA PHE A 204 -15.92 -8.99 -4.06
C PHE A 204 -16.74 -10.28 -4.11
N LYS A 205 -17.98 -10.29 -3.61
CA LYS A 205 -18.88 -11.44 -3.76
C LYS A 205 -19.19 -11.74 -5.22
N LYS A 206 -19.43 -10.72 -6.05
CA LYS A 206 -19.62 -10.89 -7.50
C LYS A 206 -18.35 -11.39 -8.21
N ALA A 207 -17.16 -10.99 -7.75
CA ALA A 207 -15.92 -11.57 -8.24
C ALA A 207 -15.93 -13.08 -8.01
N LEU A 208 -16.28 -13.51 -6.80
CA LEU A 208 -16.30 -14.92 -6.42
C LEU A 208 -17.45 -15.73 -7.04
N GLU A 209 -18.56 -15.08 -7.38
CA GLU A 209 -19.59 -15.70 -8.24
C GLU A 209 -19.07 -15.99 -9.66
N THR A 210 -18.10 -15.20 -10.13
CA THR A 210 -17.48 -15.36 -11.45
C THR A 210 -16.37 -16.42 -11.45
N ASP A 211 -15.50 -16.40 -10.43
CA ASP A 211 -14.48 -17.42 -10.22
C ASP A 211 -14.33 -17.72 -8.71
N PRO A 212 -14.97 -18.78 -8.21
CA PRO A 212 -14.91 -19.16 -6.80
C PRO A 212 -13.54 -19.66 -6.35
N ARG A 213 -12.61 -19.96 -7.26
CA ARG A 213 -11.33 -20.61 -6.95
C ARG A 213 -10.20 -19.66 -6.60
N ARG A 214 -10.39 -18.37 -6.81
CA ARG A 214 -9.35 -17.37 -6.57
C ARG A 214 -9.39 -16.84 -5.15
N SER A 215 -8.30 -17.07 -4.42
CA SER A 215 -8.10 -16.69 -3.01
C SER A 215 -8.11 -15.18 -2.74
N GLU A 216 -7.84 -14.36 -3.76
CA GLU A 216 -7.65 -12.91 -3.62
C GLU A 216 -8.92 -12.17 -3.17
N ALA A 217 -10.08 -12.42 -3.80
CA ALA A 217 -11.34 -11.78 -3.38
C ALA A 217 -11.78 -12.27 -1.98
N TYR A 218 -11.38 -13.48 -1.56
CA TYR A 218 -11.60 -13.95 -0.20
C TYR A 218 -10.75 -13.18 0.81
N TRP A 219 -9.48 -12.91 0.47
CA TRP A 219 -8.59 -12.10 1.30
C TRP A 219 -9.13 -10.69 1.51
N GLU A 220 -9.63 -10.07 0.44
CA GLU A 220 -10.20 -8.72 0.53
C GLU A 220 -11.45 -8.67 1.41
N ILE A 221 -12.35 -9.66 1.28
CA ILE A 221 -13.53 -9.77 2.15
C ILE A 221 -13.12 -10.04 3.60
N PHE A 222 -12.14 -10.91 3.81
CA PHE A 222 -11.60 -11.21 5.14
C PHE A 222 -11.03 -9.96 5.82
N SER A 223 -10.18 -9.22 5.10
CA SER A 223 -9.61 -7.95 5.55
C SER A 223 -10.70 -6.94 5.92
N LEU A 224 -11.71 -6.80 5.05
CA LEU A 224 -12.88 -5.93 5.29
C LEU A 224 -13.61 -6.26 6.60
N TYR A 225 -13.78 -7.55 6.89
CA TYR A 225 -14.45 -8.02 8.10
C TYR A 225 -13.60 -7.87 9.37
N LEU A 226 -12.29 -8.10 9.28
CA LEU A 226 -11.38 -7.80 10.39
C LEU A 226 -11.41 -6.31 10.76
N HIS A 227 -11.46 -5.43 9.76
CA HIS A 227 -11.48 -3.98 9.97
C HIS A 227 -12.79 -3.46 10.56
N ARG A 228 -13.94 -4.09 10.27
CA ARG A 228 -15.25 -3.58 10.69
C ARG A 228 -15.70 -4.02 12.08
N GLN A 229 -15.04 -4.99 12.72
CA GLN A 229 -15.50 -5.66 13.96
C GLN A 229 -16.97 -6.15 13.98
N HIS A 230 -17.71 -5.98 12.90
CA HIS A 230 -19.13 -6.29 12.79
C HIS A 230 -19.33 -7.61 12.03
N ASP A 231 -20.18 -8.45 12.63
CA ASP A 231 -20.81 -9.65 12.07
C ASP A 231 -19.84 -10.81 11.74
N LYS A 232 -19.02 -11.17 12.73
CA LYS A 232 -18.03 -12.26 12.65
C LYS A 232 -18.67 -13.60 12.29
N GLU A 233 -19.91 -13.84 12.73
CA GLU A 233 -20.71 -15.03 12.42
C GLU A 233 -21.09 -15.10 10.94
N LYS A 234 -21.35 -13.94 10.31
CA LYS A 234 -21.62 -13.84 8.87
C LYS A 234 -20.35 -14.15 8.07
N THR A 235 -19.20 -13.65 8.50
CA THR A 235 -17.88 -13.97 7.92
C THR A 235 -17.58 -15.46 8.03
N ILE A 236 -17.80 -16.08 9.19
CA ILE A 236 -17.58 -17.52 9.38
C ILE A 236 -18.49 -18.34 8.46
N ARG A 237 -19.79 -18.02 8.40
CA ARG A 237 -20.72 -18.73 7.52
C ARG A 237 -20.30 -18.63 6.05
N TRP A 238 -19.87 -17.45 5.65
CA TRP A 238 -19.43 -17.18 4.29
C TRP A 238 -18.09 -17.86 3.97
N LEU A 239 -17.10 -17.86 4.86
CA LEU A 239 -15.85 -18.60 4.66
C LEU A 239 -16.09 -20.12 4.65
N LYS A 240 -16.98 -20.64 5.51
CA LYS A 240 -17.35 -22.07 5.54
C LYS A 240 -18.00 -22.56 4.24
N SER A 241 -18.84 -21.75 3.59
CA SER A 241 -19.38 -22.12 2.28
C SER A 241 -18.30 -22.22 1.21
N ASN A 242 -17.18 -21.52 1.38
CA ASN A 242 -16.12 -21.42 0.38
C ASN A 242 -14.96 -22.41 0.58
N ILE A 243 -14.70 -22.89 1.80
CA ILE A 243 -13.83 -24.07 2.03
C ILE A 243 -14.33 -25.28 1.22
N ARG A 244 -15.65 -25.40 1.02
CA ARG A 244 -16.22 -26.46 0.17
C ARG A 244 -15.86 -26.31 -1.30
N ALA A 245 -15.61 -25.09 -1.77
CA ALA A 245 -15.23 -24.81 -3.16
C ALA A 245 -13.72 -25.05 -3.39
N ASN A 246 -12.87 -24.74 -2.40
CA ASN A 246 -11.41 -24.91 -2.47
C ASN A 246 -10.87 -25.66 -1.24
N PRO A 247 -11.13 -26.98 -1.12
CA PRO A 247 -10.79 -27.75 0.07
C PRO A 247 -9.28 -27.96 0.28
N GLU A 248 -8.45 -27.64 -0.73
CA GLU A 248 -7.00 -27.83 -0.73
C GLU A 248 -6.20 -26.51 -0.70
N ASP A 249 -6.88 -25.36 -0.56
CA ASP A 249 -6.20 -24.07 -0.48
C ASP A 249 -5.65 -23.84 0.94
N ALA A 250 -4.35 -24.08 1.11
CA ALA A 250 -3.63 -23.90 2.38
C ALA A 250 -3.75 -22.46 2.94
N GLN A 251 -3.76 -21.45 2.07
CA GLN A 251 -3.87 -20.04 2.49
C GLN A 251 -5.24 -19.76 3.09
N PHE A 252 -6.28 -20.39 2.55
CA PHE A 252 -7.63 -20.26 3.07
C PHE A 252 -7.76 -20.80 4.50
N TYR A 253 -7.16 -21.95 4.78
CA TYR A 253 -7.14 -22.50 6.14
C TYR A 253 -6.34 -21.61 7.11
N HIS A 254 -5.25 -21.00 6.66
CA HIS A 254 -4.49 -20.04 7.47
C HIS A 254 -5.34 -18.83 7.85
N MET A 255 -6.03 -18.22 6.88
CA MET A 255 -6.93 -17.09 7.12
C MET A 255 -8.06 -17.46 8.09
N PHE A 256 -8.66 -18.63 7.90
CA PHE A 256 -9.76 -19.07 8.75
C PHE A 256 -9.30 -19.30 10.20
N ALA A 257 -8.06 -19.77 10.37
CA ALA A 257 -7.43 -19.89 11.67
C ALA A 257 -7.22 -18.52 12.35
N GLN A 258 -6.75 -17.51 11.62
CA GLN A 258 -6.60 -16.14 12.13
C GLN A 258 -7.93 -15.55 12.61
N LEU A 259 -9.04 -15.83 11.92
CA LEU A 259 -10.37 -15.38 12.34
C LEU A 259 -10.82 -16.06 13.64
N TYR A 260 -10.67 -17.39 13.74
CA TYR A 260 -10.98 -18.10 14.97
C TYR A 260 -10.11 -17.64 16.14
N ASP A 261 -8.84 -17.32 15.88
CA ASP A 261 -7.95 -16.72 16.86
C ASP A 261 -8.43 -15.35 17.33
N GLY A 262 -8.85 -14.47 16.41
CA GLY A 262 -9.46 -13.18 16.74
C GLY A 262 -10.82 -13.28 17.44
N LEU A 263 -11.42 -14.47 17.44
CA LEU A 263 -12.64 -14.81 18.16
C LEU A 263 -12.40 -15.46 19.53
N GLY A 264 -11.16 -15.81 19.85
CA GLY A 264 -10.82 -16.59 21.05
C GLY A 264 -11.18 -18.08 20.94
N GLU A 265 -11.57 -18.55 19.75
CA GLU A 265 -11.94 -19.93 19.43
C GLU A 265 -10.67 -20.76 19.14
N ARG A 266 -9.82 -20.87 20.17
CA ARG A 266 -8.44 -21.39 20.10
C ARG A 266 -8.35 -22.76 19.43
N GLU A 267 -9.20 -23.71 19.81
CA GLU A 267 -9.14 -25.09 19.31
C GLU A 267 -9.46 -25.16 17.82
N LYS A 268 -10.44 -24.36 17.35
CA LYS A 268 -10.81 -24.27 15.93
C LYS A 268 -9.71 -23.61 15.12
N ALA A 269 -9.03 -22.61 15.68
CA ALA A 269 -7.89 -21.97 15.05
C ALA A 269 -6.73 -22.97 14.88
N ILE A 270 -6.39 -23.74 15.92
CA ILE A 270 -5.33 -24.76 15.87
C ILE A 270 -5.63 -25.80 14.78
N GLU A 271 -6.88 -26.27 14.67
CA GLU A 271 -7.27 -27.24 13.63
C GLU A 271 -7.08 -26.66 12.22
N CYS A 272 -7.48 -25.40 12.01
CA CYS A 272 -7.32 -24.74 10.73
C CYS A 272 -5.84 -24.49 10.39
N TYR A 273 -5.02 -24.05 11.35
CA TYR A 273 -3.58 -23.90 11.15
C TYR A 273 -2.90 -25.24 10.83
N ARG A 274 -3.29 -26.32 11.53
CA ARG A 274 -2.81 -27.67 11.25
C ARG A 274 -3.12 -28.08 9.81
N ARG A 275 -4.36 -27.88 9.37
CA ARG A 275 -4.75 -28.20 7.99
C ARG A 275 -4.01 -27.36 6.95
N SER A 276 -3.76 -26.09 7.27
CA SER A 276 -2.97 -25.19 6.42
C SER A 276 -1.54 -25.71 6.21
N VAL A 277 -0.84 -26.11 7.28
CA VAL A 277 0.54 -26.62 7.17
C VAL A 277 0.62 -28.04 6.60
N GLU A 278 -0.44 -28.85 6.72
CA GLU A 278 -0.53 -30.13 6.02
C GLU A 278 -0.63 -29.94 4.50
N LEU A 279 -1.38 -28.93 4.05
CA LEU A 279 -1.59 -28.63 2.63
C LEU A 279 -0.42 -27.87 2.00
N ASN A 280 0.24 -27.00 2.77
CA ASN A 280 1.47 -26.32 2.37
C ASN A 280 2.51 -26.38 3.49
N PRO A 281 3.33 -27.44 3.53
CA PRO A 281 4.35 -27.63 4.57
C PRO A 281 5.47 -26.58 4.52
N GLU A 282 5.69 -25.91 3.39
CA GLU A 282 6.71 -24.87 3.23
C GLU A 282 6.27 -23.51 3.80
N ASN A 283 4.99 -23.35 4.16
CA ASN A 283 4.48 -22.11 4.72
C ASN A 283 4.94 -21.91 6.18
N PHE A 284 6.08 -21.26 6.34
CA PHE A 284 6.67 -20.93 7.64
C PHE A 284 5.73 -20.10 8.54
N ASP A 285 4.95 -19.17 7.97
CA ASP A 285 4.00 -18.36 8.74
C ASP A 285 2.87 -19.21 9.34
N GLY A 286 2.44 -20.25 8.61
CA GLY A 286 1.50 -21.25 9.10
C GLY A 286 2.04 -22.02 10.30
N TRP A 287 3.28 -22.51 10.22
CA TRP A 287 3.94 -23.21 11.31
C TRP A 287 4.15 -22.32 12.53
N LEU A 288 4.63 -21.09 12.33
CA LEU A 288 4.84 -20.13 13.42
C LEU A 288 3.53 -19.83 14.16
N SER A 289 2.44 -19.63 13.41
CA SER A 289 1.12 -19.36 13.98
C SER A 289 0.59 -20.55 14.79
N LEU A 290 0.76 -21.77 14.26
CA LEU A 290 0.36 -23.02 14.92
C LEU A 290 1.15 -23.25 16.22
N LEU A 291 2.47 -23.07 16.17
CA LEU A 291 3.37 -23.22 17.31
C LEU A 291 3.10 -22.18 18.39
N TYR A 292 2.92 -20.92 18.00
CA TYR A 292 2.56 -19.85 18.93
C TYR A 292 1.27 -20.18 19.66
N ARG A 293 0.25 -20.67 18.92
CA ARG A 293 -1.03 -21.03 19.52
C ARG A 293 -0.90 -22.23 20.45
N CYS A 294 -0.10 -23.23 20.13
CA CYS A 294 0.10 -24.42 20.97
C CYS A 294 1.13 -24.25 22.10
N LYS A 295 1.81 -23.10 22.24
CA LYS A 295 2.97 -22.90 23.14
C LYS A 295 2.75 -23.31 24.60
N ALA A 296 1.55 -23.11 25.14
CA ALA A 296 1.21 -23.47 26.53
C ALA A 296 0.54 -24.86 26.64
N ASP A 297 0.29 -25.53 25.52
CA ASP A 297 -0.39 -26.81 25.47
C ASP A 297 0.63 -27.96 25.36
N LYS A 298 0.27 -29.14 25.86
CA LYS A 298 1.08 -30.37 25.70
C LYS A 298 1.32 -30.79 24.24
N ARG A 299 0.64 -30.13 23.29
CA ARG A 299 0.73 -30.36 21.84
C ARG A 299 1.91 -29.64 21.20
N TYR A 300 2.55 -28.69 21.89
CA TYR A 300 3.68 -27.93 21.34
C TYR A 300 4.82 -28.84 20.85
N ASP A 301 5.21 -29.81 21.67
CA ASP A 301 6.32 -30.72 21.36
C ASP A 301 6.03 -31.63 20.15
N GLU A 302 4.76 -32.05 19.98
CA GLU A 302 4.30 -32.82 18.82
C GLU A 302 4.45 -31.99 17.53
N ILE A 303 4.00 -30.73 17.58
CA ILE A 303 4.01 -29.84 16.43
C ILE A 303 5.44 -29.40 16.09
N MET A 304 6.28 -29.11 17.09
CA MET A 304 7.70 -28.79 16.88
C MET A 304 8.45 -29.92 16.16
N ARG A 305 8.28 -31.17 16.61
CA ARG A 305 8.87 -32.33 15.93
C ARG A 305 8.36 -32.49 14.50
N SER A 306 7.10 -32.12 14.24
CA SER A 306 6.51 -32.20 12.90
C SER A 306 7.07 -31.10 11.99
N PHE A 307 7.30 -29.90 12.52
CA PHE A 307 7.95 -28.80 11.82
C PHE A 307 9.40 -29.14 11.46
N GLU A 308 10.19 -29.66 12.41
CA GLU A 308 11.59 -30.05 12.19
C GLU A 308 11.71 -31.11 11.08
N LYS A 309 10.86 -32.14 11.09
CA LYS A 309 10.84 -33.16 10.03
C LYS A 309 10.52 -32.61 8.63
N THR A 310 9.74 -31.53 8.55
CA THR A 310 9.43 -30.87 7.29
C THR A 310 10.61 -30.02 6.82
N ALA A 311 11.33 -29.37 7.75
CA ALA A 311 12.51 -28.55 7.44
C ALA A 311 13.74 -29.36 7.00
N ASP A 312 13.81 -30.64 7.38
CA ASP A 312 14.87 -31.58 7.01
C ASP A 312 14.65 -32.30 5.66
N ARG A 313 13.52 -32.06 4.97
CA ARG A 313 13.18 -32.64 3.65
C ARG A 313 13.58 -31.71 2.51
#